data_AF-A0A238KUM2-F1
#
_entry.id   AF-A0A238KUM2-F1
#
_cell.length_a   1.000
_cell.length_b   1.000
_cell.length_c   1.000
_cell.angle_alpha   90.00
_cell.angle_beta   90.00
_cell.angle_gamma   90.00
#
_symmetry.space_group_name_H-M   'P 1'
#
loop_
_entity.id
_entity.type
_entity.pdbx_description
1 polymer ?
#
loop_
_entity_poly.entity_id
_entity_poly.type
_entity_poly.pdbx_seq_one_letter_code
_entity_poly.pdbx_strand_id
1 'polypeptide(L)'
;MQKLFLALLLVIGQAAHADFLTENRGQWEGKGYISTGLEWPVYIKFLSKSAEVYTPDDGCEAIWTFESVGQNIIRGWEQVTVGADRCYVGLKFVVTRHDASRIKVDWFQMNGMHVAEALLWRVQ
;
A
#
# COMPACT_ATOMS: atom_id res chain seq x y z
N MET A 1 22.30 -53.61 22.17
CA MET A 1 22.82 -52.23 22.07
C MET A 1 22.41 -51.68 20.71
N GLN A 2 21.21 -51.11 20.63
CA GLN A 2 20.50 -50.81 19.40
C GLN A 2 20.61 -49.31 19.11
N LYS A 3 21.35 -49.06 18.03
CA LYS A 3 21.67 -47.80 17.32
C LYS A 3 20.81 -46.58 17.70
N LEU A 4 21.55 -45.55 18.15
CA LEU A 4 21.18 -44.14 18.30
C LEU A 4 20.18 -43.68 17.22
N PHE A 5 18.96 -43.33 17.63
CA PHE A 5 18.00 -42.61 16.82
C PHE A 5 18.45 -41.15 16.68
N LEU A 6 19.12 -40.84 15.57
CA LEU A 6 19.41 -39.47 15.15
C LEU A 6 18.13 -38.86 14.53
N ALA A 7 17.12 -38.61 15.35
CA ALA A 7 15.98 -37.79 14.97
C ALA A 7 16.37 -36.32 15.11
N LEU A 8 17.19 -35.84 14.18
CA LEU A 8 17.43 -34.41 13.98
C LEU A 8 16.10 -33.83 13.47
N LEU A 9 15.25 -33.41 14.41
CA LEU A 9 14.07 -32.61 14.18
C LEU A 9 14.51 -31.35 13.45
N LEU A 10 14.48 -31.41 12.12
CA LEU A 10 14.31 -30.26 11.24
C LEU A 10 12.97 -29.62 11.63
N VAL A 11 13.00 -28.82 12.69
CA VAL A 11 12.03 -27.76 12.91
C VAL A 11 12.32 -26.77 11.79
N ILE A 12 11.82 -27.07 10.60
CA ILE A 12 11.67 -26.10 9.54
C ILE A 12 10.56 -25.19 10.07
N GLY A 13 10.97 -24.21 10.89
CA GLY A 13 10.10 -23.11 11.27
C GLY A 13 9.64 -22.50 9.96
N GLN A 14 8.37 -22.74 9.60
CA GLN A 14 7.72 -21.95 8.59
C GLN A 14 7.76 -20.53 9.15
N ALA A 15 8.74 -19.73 8.71
CA ALA A 15 8.65 -18.30 8.85
C ALA A 15 7.35 -17.96 8.13
N ALA A 16 6.30 -17.69 8.91
CA ALA A 16 5.11 -17.07 8.42
C ALA A 16 5.58 -15.73 7.87
N HIS A 17 5.89 -15.70 6.57
CA HIS A 17 6.18 -14.48 5.86
C HIS A 17 4.92 -13.63 6.04
N ALA A 18 4.99 -12.66 6.95
CA ALA A 18 3.93 -11.70 7.11
C ALA A 18 3.70 -11.10 5.73
N ASP A 19 2.46 -11.15 5.24
CA ASP A 19 2.15 -10.51 3.98
C ASP A 19 2.45 -9.00 4.09
N PHE A 20 2.76 -8.38 2.95
CA PHE A 20 3.16 -6.97 2.90
C PHE A 20 2.16 -6.08 3.65
N LEU A 21 0.86 -6.40 3.55
CA LEU A 21 -0.18 -5.65 4.23
C LEU A 21 -0.08 -5.75 5.75
N THR A 22 0.18 -6.94 6.30
CA THR A 22 0.33 -7.17 7.75
C THR A 22 1.49 -6.37 8.31
N GLU A 23 2.62 -6.33 7.61
CA GLU A 23 3.77 -5.51 8.00
C GLU A 23 3.48 -4.02 7.88
N ASN A 24 2.63 -3.62 6.92
CA ASN A 24 2.37 -2.23 6.56
C ASN A 24 1.04 -1.66 7.12
N ARG A 25 0.36 -2.37 8.05
CA ARG A 25 -0.83 -1.84 8.73
C ARG A 25 -0.53 -0.53 9.46
N GLY A 26 -1.59 0.26 9.67
CA GLY A 26 -1.52 1.52 10.40
C GLY A 26 -1.54 2.72 9.47
N GLN A 27 -1.10 3.86 10.01
CA GLN A 27 -1.16 5.15 9.34
C GLN A 27 0.15 5.48 8.65
N TRP A 28 0.03 6.05 7.47
CA TRP A 28 1.10 6.51 6.61
C TRP A 28 0.77 7.91 6.13
N GLU A 29 1.79 8.73 6.03
CA GLU A 29 1.66 10.08 5.51
C GLU A 29 2.81 10.38 4.56
N GLY A 30 2.61 11.33 3.66
CA GLY A 30 3.67 11.79 2.79
C GLY A 30 3.18 12.75 1.75
N LYS A 31 3.88 12.76 0.62
CA LYS A 31 3.62 13.69 -0.48
C LYS A 31 3.33 12.94 -1.77
N GLY A 32 2.24 13.35 -2.42
CA GLY A 32 1.89 13.00 -3.79
C GLY A 32 2.46 14.01 -4.77
N TYR A 33 2.68 13.56 -6.00
CA TYR A 33 3.29 14.29 -7.10
C TYR A 33 2.62 13.89 -8.42
N ILE A 34 2.35 14.87 -9.29
CA ILE A 34 2.03 14.63 -10.71
C ILE A 34 3.15 15.18 -11.60
N SER A 35 3.17 14.74 -12.87
CA SER A 35 4.20 15.11 -13.85
C SER A 35 4.32 16.61 -14.13
N THR A 36 3.29 17.40 -13.81
CA THR A 36 3.32 18.87 -13.92
C THR A 36 4.05 19.56 -12.77
N GLY A 37 4.48 18.82 -11.75
CA GLY A 37 5.21 19.33 -10.59
C GLY A 37 4.35 19.78 -9.41
N LEU A 38 3.02 19.59 -9.49
CA LEU A 38 2.14 19.83 -8.34
C LEU A 38 2.40 18.76 -7.26
N GLU A 39 2.52 19.21 -6.02
CA GLU A 39 2.66 18.37 -4.83
C GLU A 39 1.43 18.52 -3.92
N TRP A 40 1.03 17.47 -3.22
CA TRP A 40 0.00 17.53 -2.19
C TRP A 40 0.27 16.55 -1.05
N PRO A 41 -0.20 16.83 0.18
CA PRO A 41 -0.12 15.88 1.27
C PRO A 41 -1.08 14.69 1.04
N VAL A 42 -0.61 13.49 1.38
CA VAL A 42 -1.38 12.24 1.28
C VAL A 42 -1.33 11.52 2.61
N TYR A 43 -2.49 11.13 3.13
CA TYR A 43 -2.63 10.31 4.33
C TYR A 43 -3.34 9.00 3.96
N ILE A 44 -2.80 7.88 4.45
CA ILE A 44 -3.33 6.55 4.19
C ILE A 44 -3.39 5.76 5.48
N LYS A 45 -4.51 5.09 5.72
CA LYS A 45 -4.64 4.11 6.79
C LYS A 45 -4.92 2.73 6.21
N PHE A 46 -3.94 1.84 6.28
CA PHE A 46 -4.09 0.46 5.83
C PHE A 46 -4.91 -0.35 6.83
N LEU A 47 -6.00 -0.94 6.33
CA LEU A 47 -6.87 -1.88 7.02
C LEU A 47 -6.58 -3.31 6.54
N SER A 48 -7.40 -4.29 6.94
CA SER A 48 -7.16 -5.71 6.63
C SER A 48 -7.40 -6.10 5.16
N LYS A 49 -8.26 -5.36 4.43
CA LYS A 49 -8.62 -5.64 3.02
C LYS A 49 -8.79 -4.36 2.19
N SER A 50 -8.52 -3.21 2.78
CA SER A 50 -8.76 -1.89 2.19
C SER A 50 -7.82 -0.87 2.80
N ALA A 51 -7.84 0.35 2.27
CA ALA A 51 -7.27 1.51 2.94
C ALA A 51 -8.23 2.70 2.87
N GLU A 52 -8.16 3.57 3.87
CA GLU A 52 -8.77 4.90 3.86
C GLU A 52 -7.70 5.90 3.40
N VAL A 53 -8.04 6.77 2.46
CA VAL A 53 -7.11 7.77 1.89
C VAL A 53 -7.71 9.16 2.01
N TYR A 54 -6.86 10.12 2.40
CA TYR A 54 -7.24 11.50 2.59
C TYR A 54 -6.17 12.45 2.02
N THR A 55 -6.61 13.46 1.26
CA THR A 55 -5.75 14.53 0.75
C THR A 55 -6.37 15.88 1.16
N PRO A 56 -5.88 16.53 2.24
CA PRO A 56 -6.56 17.67 2.86
C PRO A 56 -6.66 18.91 1.97
N ASP A 57 -5.64 19.19 1.17
CA ASP A 57 -5.57 20.43 0.38
C ASP A 57 -6.73 20.53 -0.63
N ASP A 58 -7.07 19.40 -1.24
CA ASP A 58 -8.20 19.28 -2.17
C ASP A 58 -9.49 18.80 -1.48
N GLY A 59 -9.43 18.46 -0.19
CA GLY A 59 -10.54 17.88 0.56
C GLY A 59 -11.11 16.63 -0.11
N CYS A 60 -10.23 15.75 -0.62
CA CYS A 60 -10.60 14.46 -1.18
C CYS A 60 -10.49 13.37 -0.13
N GLU A 61 -11.47 12.47 -0.14
CA GLU A 61 -11.41 11.21 0.60
C GLU A 61 -11.71 10.06 -0.36
N ALA A 62 -11.03 8.93 -0.16
CA ALA A 62 -11.27 7.73 -0.94
C ALA A 62 -11.12 6.46 -0.11
N ILE A 63 -11.80 5.42 -0.57
CA ILE A 63 -11.60 4.04 -0.11
C ILE A 63 -10.88 3.27 -1.20
N TRP A 64 -9.78 2.63 -0.81
CA TRP A 64 -9.03 1.71 -1.64
C TRP A 64 -9.46 0.29 -1.35
N THR A 65 -9.81 -0.46 -2.39
CA THR A 65 -10.11 -1.89 -2.27
C THR A 65 -8.95 -2.70 -2.86
N PHE A 66 -8.41 -3.65 -2.11
CA PHE A 66 -7.31 -4.48 -2.58
C PHE A 66 -7.81 -5.60 -3.50
N GLU A 67 -7.27 -5.62 -4.72
CA GLU A 67 -7.47 -6.70 -5.69
C GLU A 67 -6.45 -7.83 -5.45
N SER A 68 -5.20 -7.47 -5.14
CA SER A 68 -4.14 -8.44 -4.82
C SER A 68 -3.15 -7.89 -3.80
N VAL A 69 -2.67 -8.78 -2.93
CA VAL A 69 -1.63 -8.50 -1.94
C VAL A 69 -0.54 -9.56 -2.12
N GLY A 70 0.66 -9.11 -2.48
CA GLY A 70 1.86 -9.94 -2.60
C GLY A 70 2.87 -9.64 -1.49
N GLN A 71 4.08 -10.17 -1.64
CA GLN A 71 5.15 -10.02 -0.65
C GLN A 71 5.68 -8.58 -0.52
N ASN A 72 5.63 -7.78 -1.59
CA ASN A 72 6.16 -6.40 -1.61
C ASN A 72 5.27 -5.43 -2.38
N ILE A 73 4.02 -5.83 -2.63
CA ILE A 73 3.14 -5.08 -3.52
C ILE A 73 1.67 -5.28 -3.16
N ILE A 74 0.90 -4.19 -3.21
CA ILE A 74 -0.56 -4.22 -3.19
C ILE A 74 -1.05 -3.58 -4.48
N ARG A 75 -2.08 -4.17 -5.09
CA ARG A 75 -2.79 -3.57 -6.22
C ARG A 75 -4.27 -3.48 -5.89
N GLY A 76 -4.92 -2.47 -6.44
CA GLY A 76 -6.34 -2.30 -6.26
C GLY A 76 -6.90 -1.12 -7.04
N TRP A 77 -8.10 -0.73 -6.66
CA TRP A 77 -8.83 0.39 -7.22
C TRP A 77 -9.28 1.36 -6.15
N GLU A 78 -9.28 2.62 -6.54
CA GLU A 78 -9.71 3.75 -5.73
C GLU A 78 -11.16 4.08 -6.01
N GLN A 79 -11.92 4.29 -4.94
CA GLN A 79 -13.25 4.86 -4.99
C GLN A 79 -13.27 6.14 -4.15
N VAL A 80 -13.33 7.29 -4.82
CA VAL A 80 -13.51 8.58 -4.16
C VAL A 80 -14.87 8.64 -3.47
N THR A 81 -14.87 8.95 -2.19
CA THR A 81 -16.07 9.07 -1.34
C THR A 81 -16.45 10.53 -1.09
N VAL A 82 -15.48 11.45 -1.12
CA VAL A 82 -15.68 12.90 -0.96
C VAL A 82 -14.86 13.66 -2.00
N GLY A 83 -15.45 14.68 -2.62
CA GLY A 83 -14.76 15.57 -3.57
C GLY A 83 -14.69 15.05 -5.01
N ALA A 84 -15.53 14.09 -5.41
CA ALA A 84 -15.48 13.49 -6.76
C ALA A 84 -15.61 14.49 -7.93
N ASP A 85 -16.09 15.71 -7.68
CA ASP A 85 -16.18 16.83 -8.63
C ASP A 85 -14.83 17.53 -8.90
N ARG A 86 -13.84 17.34 -8.03
CA ARG A 86 -12.51 17.97 -8.10
C ARG A 86 -11.33 17.00 -8.03
N CYS A 87 -11.56 15.78 -7.56
CA CYS A 87 -10.53 14.74 -7.44
C CYS A 87 -10.49 13.86 -8.69
N TYR A 88 -9.33 13.25 -8.96
CA TYR A 88 -9.27 12.17 -9.95
C TYR A 88 -10.09 10.98 -9.46
N VAL A 89 -10.94 10.43 -10.34
CA VAL A 89 -11.82 9.29 -10.02
C VAL A 89 -11.49 8.08 -10.88
N GLY A 90 -11.80 6.89 -10.37
CA GLY A 90 -11.64 5.65 -11.13
C GLY A 90 -10.17 5.33 -11.43
N LEU A 91 -9.29 5.57 -10.47
CA LEU A 91 -7.88 5.22 -10.57
C LEU A 91 -7.62 3.81 -10.06
N LYS A 92 -6.63 3.15 -10.66
CA LYS A 92 -5.95 2.01 -10.07
C LYS A 92 -4.77 2.51 -9.25
N PHE A 93 -4.40 1.80 -8.21
CA PHE A 93 -3.19 2.09 -7.46
C PHE A 93 -2.30 0.85 -7.35
N VAL A 94 -1.02 1.12 -7.17
CA VAL A 94 0.00 0.13 -6.83
C VAL A 94 0.80 0.66 -5.67
N VAL A 95 0.83 -0.08 -4.55
CA VAL A 95 1.70 0.22 -3.41
C VAL A 95 2.89 -0.71 -3.44
N THR A 96 4.11 -0.19 -3.35
CA THR A 96 5.34 -0.99 -3.28
C THR A 96 6.23 -0.57 -2.12
N ARG A 97 7.08 -1.49 -1.67
CA ARG A 97 8.17 -1.15 -0.76
C ARG A 97 9.19 -0.28 -1.48
N HIS A 98 9.44 0.93 -0.97
CA HIS A 98 10.54 1.76 -1.45
C HIS A 98 11.83 1.44 -0.68
N ASP A 99 11.74 1.40 0.65
CA ASP A 99 12.81 0.93 1.54
C ASP A 99 12.26 0.37 2.86
N ALA A 100 13.09 0.28 3.90
CA ALA A 100 12.71 -0.24 5.21
C ALA A 100 11.66 0.62 5.94
N SER A 101 11.60 1.92 5.64
CA SER A 101 10.80 2.92 6.33
C SER A 101 9.74 3.59 5.46
N ARG A 102 9.82 3.41 4.13
CA ARG A 102 8.98 4.09 3.15
C ARG A 102 8.30 3.14 2.19
N ILE A 103 7.07 3.50 1.81
CA ILE A 103 6.33 2.90 0.71
C ILE A 103 6.14 3.91 -0.41
N LYS A 104 6.06 3.41 -1.63
CA LYS A 104 5.68 4.19 -2.80
C LYS A 104 4.27 3.81 -3.22
N VAL A 105 3.47 4.79 -3.58
CA VAL A 105 2.18 4.62 -4.26
C VAL A 105 2.33 5.14 -5.68
N ASP A 106 1.85 4.38 -6.65
CA ASP A 106 1.67 4.83 -8.03
C ASP A 106 0.19 4.74 -8.39
N TRP A 107 -0.38 5.80 -8.97
CA TRP A 107 -1.74 5.83 -9.48
C TRP A 107 -1.77 5.78 -11.01
N PHE A 108 -2.74 5.05 -11.54
CA PHE A 108 -2.90 4.82 -12.98
C PHE A 108 -4.36 5.00 -13.40
N GLN A 109 -4.58 5.51 -14.61
CA GLN A 109 -5.87 5.41 -15.26
C GLN A 109 -6.19 3.94 -15.62
N MET A 110 -7.46 3.66 -15.93
CA MET A 110 -7.92 2.32 -16.30
C MET A 110 -7.22 1.76 -17.56
N ASN A 111 -6.72 2.62 -18.44
CA ASN A 111 -5.93 2.25 -19.63
C ASN A 111 -4.44 1.96 -19.32
N GLY A 112 -4.02 2.08 -18.05
CA GLY A 112 -2.63 1.84 -17.62
C GLY A 112 -1.71 3.06 -17.69
N MET A 113 -2.20 4.24 -18.07
CA MET A 113 -1.42 5.48 -18.05
C MET A 113 -1.14 5.90 -16.60
N HIS A 114 0.13 6.11 -16.25
CA HIS A 114 0.54 6.64 -14.95
C HIS A 114 0.09 8.10 -14.81
N VAL A 115 -0.45 8.45 -13.64
CA VAL A 115 -1.05 9.78 -13.37
C VAL A 115 -0.27 10.51 -12.29
N ALA A 116 0.02 9.80 -11.20
CA ALA A 116 0.57 10.37 -9.98
C ALA A 116 1.42 9.33 -9.25
N GLU A 117 2.30 9.80 -8.38
CA GLU A 117 3.00 8.95 -7.42
C GLU A 117 3.10 9.63 -6.05
N ALA A 118 3.25 8.85 -4.99
CA ALA A 118 3.51 9.37 -3.65
C ALA A 118 4.58 8.53 -2.95
N LEU A 119 5.35 9.20 -2.10
CA LEU A 119 6.28 8.56 -1.18
C LEU A 119 5.81 8.82 0.24
N LEU A 120 5.55 7.74 0.98
CA LEU A 120 4.93 7.79 2.30
C LEU A 120 5.84 7.16 3.35
N TRP A 121 5.81 7.70 4.56
CA TRP A 121 6.45 7.17 5.76
C TRP A 121 5.38 6.84 6.81
N ARG A 122 5.74 5.95 7.73
CA ARG A 122 4.85 5.53 8.81
C ARG A 122 4.72 6.63 9.86
N VAL A 123 3.49 6.91 10.29
CA VAL A 123 3.21 7.74 11.46
C VAL A 123 3.39 6.87 12.70
N GLN A 124 4.19 7.34 13.66
CA GLN A 124 4.47 6.65 14.93
C GLN A 124 3.32 6.77 15.92
#